data_AF-A0A0M1J4S0-F1
#
_entry.id   AF-A0A0M1J4S0-F1
#
_cell.length_a   1.000
_cell.length_b   1.000
_cell.length_c   1.000
_cell.angle_alpha   90.00
_cell.angle_beta   90.00
_cell.angle_gamma   90.00
#
_symmetry.space_group_name_H-M   'P 1'
#
loop_
_entity.id
_entity.type
_entity.pdbx_description
1 polymer ?
#
loop_
_entity_poly.entity_id
_entity_poly.type
_entity_poly.pdbx_seq_one_letter_code
_entity_poly.pdbx_strand_id
1 'polypeptide(L)'
;RNHNEATERVGRVLASELPESVKTYRIVEHNSNVPMLETDIDADNFKSKARYEGLQPDLSETYISRDPSHTTIANFQPNNPSRILFNARTFWNSSFGGPENFYIYEGGAVLGTGYAFNPNYALKTNAKITLIDNYNEFNYLEDNQNTSLPRVRTLVRRYVRRSKVRMRDLYGHWFDQIGSDTYAQFYAGYLESMFGGVGTEVLYRPVGSNIAYGIDLNYVKQRSYKNDFGFLDYNTWTGHVSVYWKPEFLPNVEVSVSVGQFLAGDKGVNISFARRFESGIVVGAFAAFTNVSSK
;
A
#
# COMPACT_ATOMS: atom_id res chain seq x y z
N ARG A 1 5.50 -6.40 -10.07
CA ARG A 1 6.62 -6.34 -11.04
C ARG A 1 7.64 -7.35 -10.57
N ASN A 2 8.22 -8.14 -11.47
CA ASN A 2 9.26 -9.11 -11.11
C ASN A 2 10.57 -8.35 -10.89
N HIS A 3 11.16 -8.43 -9.70
CA HIS A 3 12.38 -7.72 -9.34
C HIS A 3 13.58 -8.25 -10.14
N ASN A 4 13.72 -9.57 -10.26
CA ASN A 4 14.81 -10.21 -10.99
C ASN A 4 14.85 -9.75 -12.45
N GLU A 5 13.68 -9.72 -13.11
CA GLU A 5 13.56 -9.26 -14.49
C GLU A 5 14.01 -7.79 -14.66
N ALA A 6 13.69 -6.92 -13.68
CA ALA A 6 14.12 -5.53 -13.71
C ALA A 6 15.64 -5.41 -13.56
N THR A 7 16.23 -6.12 -12.61
CA THR A 7 17.68 -6.20 -12.38
C THR A 7 18.41 -6.68 -13.63
N GLU A 8 17.96 -7.77 -14.26
CA GLU A 8 18.57 -8.31 -15.47
C GLU A 8 18.50 -7.33 -16.64
N ARG A 9 17.37 -6.63 -16.82
CA ARG A 9 17.23 -5.63 -17.89
C ARG A 9 18.20 -4.46 -17.69
N VAL A 10 18.30 -3.94 -16.47
CA VAL A 10 19.26 -2.87 -16.15
C VAL A 10 20.68 -3.37 -16.32
N GLY A 11 21.00 -4.58 -15.83
CA GLY A 11 22.31 -5.22 -15.99
C GLY A 11 22.74 -5.32 -17.45
N ARG A 12 21.83 -5.68 -18.37
CA ARG A 12 22.11 -5.72 -19.82
C ARG A 12 22.43 -4.35 -20.41
N VAL A 13 21.72 -3.30 -20.01
CA VAL A 13 22.01 -1.93 -20.45
C VAL A 13 23.38 -1.49 -19.95
N LEU A 14 23.65 -1.67 -18.65
CA LEU A 14 24.94 -1.31 -18.06
C LEU A 14 26.10 -2.09 -18.67
N ALA A 15 25.90 -3.38 -18.96
CA ALA A 15 26.89 -4.22 -19.63
C ALA A 15 27.22 -3.75 -21.06
N SER A 16 26.30 -3.07 -21.75
CA SER A 16 26.50 -2.52 -23.08
C SER A 16 27.17 -1.15 -23.06
N GLU A 17 26.80 -0.29 -22.11
CA GLU A 17 27.21 1.12 -22.10
C GLU A 17 28.46 1.42 -21.26
N LEU A 18 28.78 0.59 -20.26
CA LEU A 18 29.89 0.86 -19.36
C LEU A 18 31.21 0.21 -19.84
N PRO A 19 32.36 0.90 -19.65
CA PRO A 19 33.66 0.38 -20.05
C PRO A 19 34.06 -0.86 -19.25
N GLU A 20 34.96 -1.68 -19.80
CA GLU A 20 35.46 -2.91 -19.16
C GLU A 20 36.20 -2.69 -17.82
N SER A 21 36.58 -1.45 -17.54
CA SER A 21 37.16 -1.06 -16.25
C SER A 21 36.17 -1.14 -15.09
N VAL A 22 34.86 -1.14 -15.36
CA VAL A 22 33.81 -1.27 -14.32
C VAL A 22 33.55 -2.74 -14.03
N LYS A 23 33.79 -3.15 -12.78
CA LYS A 23 33.68 -4.56 -12.34
C LYS A 23 32.41 -4.88 -11.56
N THR A 24 31.72 -3.85 -11.06
CA THR A 24 30.50 -4.05 -10.27
C THR A 24 29.46 -3.01 -10.64
N TYR A 25 28.23 -3.45 -10.88
CA TYR A 25 27.09 -2.56 -11.01
C TYR A 25 26.28 -2.60 -9.73
N ARG A 26 26.25 -1.47 -9.00
CA ARG A 26 25.41 -1.31 -7.82
C ARG A 26 24.12 -0.63 -8.20
N ILE A 27 23.01 -1.34 -8.05
CA ILE A 27 21.67 -0.84 -8.30
C ILE A 27 20.98 -0.65 -6.96
N VAL A 28 20.44 0.54 -6.72
CA VAL A 28 19.69 0.86 -5.50
C VAL A 28 18.25 1.14 -5.90
N GLU A 29 17.34 0.24 -5.52
CA GLU A 29 15.91 0.48 -5.65
C GLU A 29 15.42 1.25 -4.43
N HIS A 30 14.56 2.24 -4.67
CA HIS A 30 14.01 3.07 -3.61
C HIS A 30 12.50 3.27 -3.80
N ASN A 31 11.79 3.45 -2.70
CA ASN A 31 10.38 3.85 -2.71
C ASN A 31 10.26 5.19 -1.99
N SER A 32 9.63 6.17 -2.64
CA SER A 32 9.47 7.52 -2.07
C SER A 32 10.77 8.11 -1.53
N ASN A 33 11.88 7.92 -2.26
CA ASN A 33 13.23 8.34 -1.89
C ASN A 33 13.84 7.65 -0.65
N VAL A 34 13.28 6.52 -0.20
CA VAL A 34 13.90 5.66 0.82
C VAL A 34 14.47 4.42 0.11
N PRO A 35 15.79 4.16 0.16
CA PRO A 35 16.39 2.93 -0.34
C PRO A 35 15.72 1.70 0.28
N MET A 36 15.34 0.73 -0.55
CA MET A 36 14.65 -0.50 -0.12
C MET A 36 15.47 -1.76 -0.41
N LEU A 37 16.32 -1.70 -1.43
CA LEU A 37 17.05 -2.87 -1.91
C LEU A 37 18.31 -2.42 -2.62
N GLU A 38 19.43 -3.04 -2.25
CA GLU A 38 20.71 -2.88 -2.91
C GLU A 38 21.05 -4.18 -3.63
N THR A 39 21.31 -4.10 -4.94
CA THR A 39 21.70 -5.24 -5.77
C THR A 39 23.07 -4.97 -6.38
N ASP A 40 24.05 -5.79 -6.01
CA ASP A 40 25.38 -5.77 -6.62
C ASP A 40 25.44 -6.85 -7.70
N ILE A 41 25.69 -6.43 -8.94
CA ILE A 41 25.92 -7.30 -10.10
C ILE A 41 27.41 -7.39 -10.38
N ASP A 42 27.96 -8.60 -10.50
CA ASP A 42 29.31 -8.85 -11.02
C ASP A 42 29.31 -8.61 -12.53
N ALA A 43 29.99 -7.56 -12.98
CA ALA A 43 29.94 -7.11 -14.37
C ALA A 43 30.53 -8.12 -15.36
N ASP A 44 31.63 -8.77 -14.98
CA ASP A 44 32.35 -9.70 -15.87
C ASP A 44 31.55 -11.01 -16.00
N ASN A 45 31.10 -11.55 -14.87
CA ASN A 45 30.27 -12.75 -14.83
C ASN A 45 28.92 -12.51 -15.54
N PHE A 46 28.29 -11.35 -15.31
CA PHE A 46 27.06 -10.97 -16.00
C PHE A 46 27.25 -10.90 -17.52
N LYS A 47 28.33 -10.24 -18.01
CA LYS A 47 28.62 -10.15 -19.45
C LYS A 47 28.82 -11.53 -20.08
N SER A 48 29.58 -12.40 -19.43
CA SER A 48 29.87 -13.75 -19.93
C SER A 48 28.58 -14.59 -20.03
N LYS A 49 27.78 -14.63 -18.96
CA LYS A 49 26.50 -15.35 -18.97
C LYS A 49 25.47 -14.73 -19.93
N ALA A 50 25.40 -13.40 -20.03
CA ALA A 50 24.51 -12.72 -20.96
C ALA A 50 24.84 -12.98 -22.43
N ARG A 51 26.10 -13.32 -22.75
CA ARG A 51 26.58 -13.75 -24.07
C ARG A 51 26.45 -15.25 -24.31
N TYR A 52 25.87 -16.00 -23.38
CA TYR A 52 25.74 -17.45 -23.43
C TYR A 52 27.08 -18.20 -23.46
N GLU A 53 28.12 -17.63 -22.85
CA GLU A 53 29.43 -18.25 -22.71
C GLU A 53 29.43 -19.29 -21.56
N GLY A 54 28.60 -20.34 -21.67
CA GLY A 54 28.50 -21.38 -20.64
C GLY A 54 27.38 -22.40 -20.90
N LEU A 55 27.46 -23.55 -20.22
CA LEU A 55 26.39 -24.54 -20.22
C LEU A 55 25.31 -24.06 -19.23
N GLN A 56 24.11 -23.74 -19.73
CA GLN A 56 22.96 -23.22 -18.95
C GLN A 56 23.26 -21.89 -18.21
N PRO A 57 23.40 -20.76 -18.93
CA PRO A 57 23.61 -19.47 -18.30
C PRO A 57 22.38 -19.04 -17.49
N ASP A 58 22.53 -18.98 -16.16
CA ASP A 58 21.57 -18.36 -15.24
C ASP A 58 22.13 -17.02 -14.75
N LEU A 59 21.44 -15.92 -15.11
CA LEU A 59 21.81 -14.57 -14.70
C LEU A 59 21.58 -14.32 -13.21
N SER A 60 20.69 -15.07 -12.56
CA SER A 60 20.39 -14.87 -11.15
C SER A 60 21.59 -15.13 -10.23
N GLU A 61 22.54 -15.95 -10.68
CA GLU A 61 23.79 -16.24 -9.97
C GLU A 61 24.83 -15.12 -10.07
N THR A 62 24.59 -14.10 -10.88
CA THR A 62 25.56 -13.01 -11.14
C THR A 62 25.35 -11.80 -10.25
N TYR A 63 24.31 -11.82 -9.41
CA TYR A 63 23.97 -10.71 -8.55
C TYR A 63 23.45 -11.15 -7.18
N ILE A 64 23.66 -10.30 -6.19
CA ILE A 64 23.20 -10.50 -4.81
C ILE A 64 22.39 -9.28 -4.40
N SER A 65 21.16 -9.52 -3.93
CA SER A 65 20.30 -8.49 -3.38
C SER A 65 20.33 -8.54 -1.85
N ARG A 66 20.50 -7.37 -1.22
CA ARG A 66 20.59 -7.19 0.23
C ARG A 66 19.90 -5.91 0.68
N ASP A 67 19.69 -5.82 1.98
CA ASP A 67 19.26 -4.57 2.60
C ASP A 67 20.31 -3.48 2.33
N PRO A 68 19.91 -2.22 2.05
CA PRO A 68 20.87 -1.16 1.75
C PRO A 68 21.89 -0.97 2.87
N SER A 69 23.18 -0.97 2.49
CA SER A 69 24.25 -0.75 3.46
C SER A 69 24.21 0.66 4.04
N HIS A 70 24.78 0.86 5.24
CA HIS A 70 24.88 2.19 5.86
C HIS A 70 25.58 3.21 4.95
N THR A 71 26.58 2.78 4.18
CA THR A 71 27.27 3.62 3.20
C THR A 71 26.39 3.96 2.01
N THR A 72 25.58 3.02 1.52
CA THR A 72 24.58 3.30 0.48
C THR A 72 23.54 4.29 0.96
N ILE A 73 22.99 4.11 2.16
CA ILE A 73 22.01 5.02 2.76
C ILE A 73 22.62 6.43 2.93
N ALA A 74 23.84 6.51 3.49
CA ALA A 74 24.51 7.80 3.71
C ALA A 74 24.86 8.54 2.42
N ASN A 75 25.16 7.81 1.34
CA ASN A 75 25.49 8.38 0.04
C ASN A 75 24.27 8.53 -0.89
N PHE A 76 23.09 8.06 -0.48
CA PHE A 76 21.89 8.15 -1.30
C PHE A 76 21.41 9.60 -1.34
N GLN A 77 21.63 10.25 -2.48
CA GLN A 77 21.22 11.63 -2.73
C GLN A 77 20.04 11.64 -3.72
N PRO A 78 18.79 11.59 -3.23
CA PRO A 78 17.64 11.63 -4.12
C PRO A 78 17.57 12.96 -4.86
N ASN A 79 17.36 12.91 -6.17
CA ASN A 79 17.11 14.10 -6.97
C ASN A 79 15.79 14.76 -6.56
N ASN A 80 15.81 16.06 -6.27
CA ASN A 80 14.65 16.86 -5.87
C ASN A 80 13.84 16.23 -4.72
N PRO A 81 14.42 16.12 -3.51
CA PRO A 81 13.73 15.54 -2.36
C PRO A 81 12.51 16.36 -1.94
N SER A 82 12.55 17.67 -2.18
CA SER A 82 11.45 18.58 -1.97
C SER A 82 10.74 18.85 -3.31
N ARG A 83 9.48 18.45 -3.43
CA ARG A 83 8.73 18.60 -4.68
C ARG A 83 7.23 18.59 -4.49
N ILE A 84 6.53 19.20 -5.43
CA ILE A 84 5.08 19.06 -5.55
C ILE A 84 4.78 17.69 -6.17
N LEU A 85 3.84 16.99 -5.56
CA LEU A 85 3.32 15.71 -6.02
C LEU A 85 1.99 15.93 -6.72
N PHE A 86 1.78 15.27 -7.85
CA PHE A 86 0.49 15.25 -8.54
C PHE A 86 0.18 13.82 -8.97
N ASN A 87 -1.07 13.40 -8.81
CA ASN A 87 -1.55 12.16 -9.36
C ASN A 87 -3.01 12.30 -9.82
N ALA A 88 -3.38 11.55 -10.84
CA ALA A 88 -4.75 11.45 -11.31
C ALA A 88 -5.02 9.98 -11.62
N ARG A 89 -6.14 9.46 -11.13
CA ARG A 89 -6.58 8.09 -11.41
C ARG A 89 -8.08 8.06 -11.63
N THR A 90 -8.55 7.26 -12.57
CA THR A 90 -9.98 6.95 -12.69
C THR A 90 -10.36 5.86 -11.68
N PHE A 91 -11.65 5.75 -11.37
CA PHE A 91 -12.18 4.66 -10.56
C PHE A 91 -13.53 4.20 -11.09
N TRP A 92 -13.82 2.92 -10.86
CA TRP A 92 -15.12 2.30 -11.08
C TRP A 92 -15.40 1.37 -9.90
N ASN A 93 -16.42 1.71 -9.11
CA ASN A 93 -16.91 0.88 -8.02
C ASN A 93 -18.20 0.21 -8.46
N SER A 94 -18.34 -1.08 -8.17
CA SER A 94 -19.52 -1.87 -8.45
C SER A 94 -19.88 -2.73 -7.24
N SER A 95 -21.17 -2.83 -6.95
CA SER A 95 -21.71 -3.73 -5.93
C SER A 95 -22.98 -4.38 -6.44
N PHE A 96 -23.19 -5.65 -6.08
CA PHE A 96 -24.36 -6.44 -6.46
C PHE A 96 -25.14 -6.86 -5.22
N GLY A 97 -26.47 -6.97 -5.34
CA GLY A 97 -27.34 -7.46 -4.26
C GLY A 97 -27.79 -6.37 -3.27
N GLY A 98 -27.90 -5.11 -3.72
CA GLY A 98 -28.49 -4.05 -2.91
C GLY A 98 -30.00 -4.22 -2.72
N PRO A 99 -30.56 -3.81 -1.57
CA PRO A 99 -32.00 -3.96 -1.28
C PRO A 99 -32.91 -3.10 -2.17
N GLU A 100 -32.40 -1.99 -2.72
CA GLU A 100 -33.16 -1.06 -3.57
C GLU A 100 -32.84 -1.24 -5.06
N ASN A 101 -31.60 -1.59 -5.40
CA ASN A 101 -31.19 -1.88 -6.77
C ASN A 101 -30.17 -3.02 -6.76
N PHE A 102 -30.36 -3.99 -7.66
CA PHE A 102 -29.50 -5.17 -7.76
C PHE A 102 -28.07 -4.80 -8.13
N TYR A 103 -27.87 -3.73 -8.91
CA TYR A 103 -26.56 -3.27 -9.35
C TYR A 103 -26.34 -1.81 -8.99
N ILE A 104 -25.28 -1.54 -8.21
CA ILE A 104 -24.90 -0.20 -7.76
C ILE A 104 -23.53 0.12 -8.35
N TYR A 105 -23.38 1.32 -8.90
CA TYR A 105 -22.11 1.77 -9.47
C TYR A 105 -21.76 3.22 -9.12
N GLU A 106 -20.46 3.50 -9.07
CA GLU A 106 -19.88 4.85 -8.95
C GLU A 106 -18.63 4.90 -9.83
N GLY A 107 -18.60 5.83 -10.78
CA GLY A 107 -17.50 6.06 -11.70
C GLY A 107 -17.03 7.51 -11.64
N GLY A 108 -15.72 7.71 -11.75
CA GLY A 108 -15.17 9.05 -11.78
C GLY A 108 -13.65 9.09 -11.71
N ALA A 109 -13.14 10.16 -11.11
CA ALA A 109 -11.70 10.40 -10.98
C ALA A 109 -11.33 10.74 -9.54
N VAL A 110 -10.09 10.41 -9.17
CA VAL A 110 -9.43 10.94 -7.98
C VAL A 110 -8.24 11.76 -8.44
N LEU A 111 -8.24 13.02 -8.05
CA LEU A 111 -7.14 13.96 -8.28
C LEU A 111 -6.43 14.17 -6.95
N GLY A 112 -5.12 13.97 -6.94
CA GLY A 112 -4.29 14.14 -5.78
C GLY A 112 -3.20 15.15 -5.99
N THR A 113 -2.94 15.93 -4.96
CA THR A 113 -1.78 16.82 -4.87
C THR A 113 -1.12 16.67 -3.51
N GLY A 114 0.10 17.16 -3.39
CA GLY A 114 0.83 17.14 -2.14
C GLY A 114 2.18 17.81 -2.27
N TYR A 115 2.87 17.89 -1.14
CA TYR A 115 4.21 18.43 -1.07
C TYR A 115 5.08 17.46 -0.28
N ALA A 116 6.12 16.94 -0.92
CA ALA A 116 7.20 16.27 -0.24
C ALA A 116 8.15 17.34 0.29
N PHE A 117 8.36 17.38 1.61
CA PHE A 117 9.27 18.33 2.24
C PHE A 117 10.71 17.82 2.12
N ASN A 118 10.89 16.52 2.30
CA ASN A 118 12.15 15.79 2.17
C ASN A 118 11.82 14.31 1.85
N PRO A 119 12.80 13.39 1.79
CA PRO A 119 12.55 11.99 1.47
C PRO A 119 11.54 11.30 2.42
N ASN A 120 11.53 11.69 3.69
CA ASN A 120 10.76 10.99 4.72
C ASN A 120 9.41 11.64 5.00
N TYR A 121 9.28 12.96 4.85
CA TYR A 121 8.10 13.73 5.24
C TYR A 121 7.34 14.30 4.04
N ALA A 122 6.03 14.08 4.01
CA ALA A 122 5.18 14.64 2.98
C ALA A 122 3.74 14.89 3.47
N LEU A 123 3.15 15.98 2.96
CA LEU A 123 1.72 16.29 3.08
C LEU A 123 1.02 15.89 1.78
N LYS A 124 -0.05 15.11 1.88
CA LYS A 124 -0.80 14.59 0.72
C LYS A 124 -2.28 14.89 0.89
N THR A 125 -2.96 15.18 -0.21
CA THR A 125 -4.42 15.28 -0.25
C THR A 125 -4.97 14.75 -1.56
N ASN A 126 -6.14 14.13 -1.47
CA ASN A 126 -6.84 13.61 -2.64
C ASN A 126 -8.30 14.05 -2.62
N ALA A 127 -8.76 14.60 -3.73
CA ALA A 127 -10.16 14.90 -3.99
C ALA A 127 -10.75 13.81 -4.88
N LYS A 128 -11.87 13.23 -4.45
CA LYS A 128 -12.65 12.28 -5.25
C LYS A 128 -13.78 13.02 -5.95
N ILE A 129 -13.87 12.84 -7.26
CA ILE A 129 -14.83 13.45 -8.17
C ILE A 129 -15.67 12.33 -8.78
N THR A 130 -16.94 12.30 -8.44
CA THR A 130 -17.92 11.36 -9.00
C THR A 130 -18.55 11.98 -10.24
N LEU A 131 -18.43 11.28 -11.36
CA LEU A 131 -18.92 11.71 -12.67
C LEU A 131 -20.23 11.03 -13.03
N ILE A 132 -20.33 9.72 -12.75
CA ILE A 132 -21.48 8.88 -13.02
C ILE A 132 -21.75 7.97 -11.83
N ASP A 133 -23.00 7.88 -11.41
CA ASP A 133 -23.43 7.03 -10.31
C ASP A 133 -24.95 6.85 -10.37
N ASN A 134 -25.47 5.81 -9.71
CA ASN A 134 -26.91 5.64 -9.48
C ASN A 134 -27.29 5.81 -8.00
N TYR A 135 -26.46 6.48 -7.18
CA TYR A 135 -26.66 6.63 -5.74
C TYR A 135 -27.81 7.58 -5.36
N ASN A 136 -28.36 8.32 -6.32
CA ASN A 136 -29.55 9.15 -6.19
C ASN A 136 -30.87 8.36 -6.16
N GLU A 137 -30.86 7.09 -6.59
CA GLU A 137 -32.04 6.20 -6.54
C GLU A 137 -32.35 5.67 -5.13
N PHE A 138 -31.56 6.09 -4.12
CA PHE A 138 -31.58 5.53 -2.77
C PHE A 138 -32.32 6.43 -1.77
N ASN A 139 -33.39 5.90 -1.18
CA ASN A 139 -34.07 6.51 -0.02
C ASN A 139 -33.56 5.93 1.30
N TYR A 140 -32.91 4.76 1.26
CA TYR A 140 -32.36 4.05 2.41
C TYR A 140 -30.90 4.46 2.67
N LEU A 141 -30.72 5.56 3.40
CA LEU A 141 -29.39 6.07 3.76
C LEU A 141 -28.75 5.34 4.94
N GLU A 142 -29.60 4.79 5.82
CA GLU A 142 -29.23 3.97 6.97
C GLU A 142 -30.28 2.87 7.10
N ASP A 143 -29.85 1.69 7.54
CA ASP A 143 -30.79 0.65 7.89
C ASP A 143 -31.42 0.88 9.26
N ASN A 144 -32.67 0.46 9.43
CA ASN A 144 -33.40 0.56 10.71
C ASN A 144 -32.98 -0.55 11.70
N GLN A 145 -31.92 -1.32 11.40
CA GLN A 145 -31.47 -2.36 12.32
C GLN A 145 -30.70 -1.72 13.47
N ASN A 146 -31.05 -2.13 14.69
CA ASN A 146 -30.30 -1.77 15.86
C ASN A 146 -29.05 -2.65 15.90
N THR A 147 -27.91 -2.14 15.44
CA THR A 147 -26.65 -2.88 15.42
C THR A 147 -25.95 -2.73 16.77
N SER A 148 -25.50 -3.84 17.35
CA SER A 148 -24.70 -3.83 18.59
C SER A 148 -23.36 -3.12 18.40
N LEU A 149 -22.87 -3.05 17.16
CA LEU A 149 -21.64 -2.37 16.78
C LEU A 149 -21.90 -0.99 16.17
N PRO A 150 -20.96 -0.04 16.35
CA PRO A 150 -20.99 1.24 15.67
C PRO A 150 -20.84 1.09 14.14
N ARG A 151 -21.50 1.97 13.39
CA ARG A 151 -21.51 1.96 11.93
C ARG A 151 -20.24 2.58 11.36
N VAL A 152 -19.20 1.78 11.20
CA VAL A 152 -17.90 2.28 10.73
C VAL A 152 -17.82 2.49 9.22
N ARG A 153 -18.38 1.58 8.42
CA ARG A 153 -18.32 1.64 6.94
C ARG A 153 -19.67 1.55 6.23
N THR A 154 -20.74 1.28 6.96
CA THR A 154 -22.10 1.18 6.41
C THR A 154 -22.72 2.54 6.09
N LEU A 155 -22.15 3.64 6.62
CA LEU A 155 -22.59 5.01 6.32
C LEU A 155 -22.13 5.53 4.95
N VAL A 156 -21.47 4.71 4.12
CA VAL A 156 -20.90 5.12 2.82
C VAL A 156 -21.86 5.92 1.95
N ARG A 157 -23.14 5.55 1.95
CA ARG A 157 -24.19 6.21 1.17
C ARG A 157 -24.36 7.68 1.54
N ARG A 158 -24.27 8.03 2.83
CA ARG A 158 -24.32 9.42 3.30
C ARG A 158 -23.16 10.25 2.77
N TYR A 159 -21.96 9.68 2.71
CA TYR A 159 -20.77 10.36 2.18
C TYR A 159 -20.78 10.53 0.67
N VAL A 160 -21.35 9.57 -0.07
CA VAL A 160 -21.44 9.64 -1.54
C VAL A 160 -22.49 10.68 -1.95
N ARG A 161 -23.68 10.66 -1.33
CA ARG A 161 -24.79 11.55 -1.69
C ARG A 161 -24.52 13.04 -1.41
N ARG A 162 -23.65 13.36 -0.45
CA ARG A 162 -23.42 14.74 -0.01
C ARG A 162 -22.89 15.66 -1.10
N SER A 163 -21.95 15.20 -1.91
CA SER A 163 -21.32 16.00 -2.96
C SER A 163 -20.63 15.13 -3.99
N LYS A 164 -20.70 15.53 -5.26
CA LYS A 164 -19.92 14.94 -6.36
C LYS A 164 -18.42 15.17 -6.20
N VAL A 165 -18.01 16.27 -5.57
CA VAL A 165 -16.61 16.57 -5.25
C VAL A 165 -16.43 16.52 -3.75
N ARG A 166 -15.51 15.66 -3.27
CA ARG A 166 -15.29 15.45 -1.85
C ARG A 166 -13.82 15.22 -1.52
N MET A 167 -13.39 15.70 -0.35
CA MET A 167 -12.06 15.40 0.18
C MET A 167 -12.01 13.94 0.61
N ARG A 168 -11.27 13.12 -0.14
CA ARG A 168 -11.03 11.71 0.18
C ARG A 168 -10.11 11.60 1.39
N ASP A 169 -8.99 12.31 1.36
CA ASP A 169 -7.99 12.35 2.41
C ASP A 169 -7.18 13.66 2.36
N LEU A 170 -6.61 14.04 3.50
CA LEU A 170 -5.67 15.14 3.71
C LEU A 170 -4.85 14.79 4.94
N TYR A 171 -3.62 14.34 4.75
CA TYR A 171 -2.80 13.84 5.85
C TYR A 171 -1.30 14.12 5.62
N GLY A 172 -0.61 14.37 6.71
CA GLY A 172 0.85 14.34 6.77
C GLY A 172 1.31 12.94 7.12
N HIS A 173 2.46 12.53 6.58
CA HIS A 173 3.12 11.30 7.00
C HIS A 173 4.63 11.47 7.04
N TRP A 174 5.23 10.63 7.87
CA TRP A 174 6.64 10.33 7.92
C TRP A 174 6.82 8.84 7.60
N PHE A 175 7.82 8.50 6.79
CA PHE A 175 8.22 7.12 6.48
C PHE A 175 9.73 7.01 6.45
N ASP A 176 10.28 5.98 7.07
CA ASP A 176 11.73 5.74 7.07
C ASP A 176 12.07 4.27 7.30
N GLN A 177 13.33 3.92 6.98
CA GLN A 177 13.96 2.68 7.40
C GLN A 177 14.69 2.94 8.73
N ILE A 178 14.10 2.47 9.84
CA ILE A 178 14.61 2.73 11.20
C ILE A 178 15.66 1.72 11.67
N GLY A 179 15.87 0.65 10.89
CA GLY A 179 16.84 -0.39 11.16
C GLY A 179 16.95 -1.34 9.98
N SER A 180 17.88 -2.29 10.04
CA SER A 180 18.02 -3.30 9.00
C SER A 180 16.70 -4.04 8.81
N ASP A 181 16.24 -4.11 7.56
CA ASP A 181 14.98 -4.74 7.18
C ASP A 181 13.73 -4.20 7.91
N THR A 182 13.83 -3.06 8.61
CA THR A 182 12.79 -2.51 9.49
C THR A 182 12.34 -1.14 9.03
N TYR A 183 11.07 -1.05 8.66
CA TYR A 183 10.45 0.15 8.12
C TYR A 183 9.39 0.67 9.08
N ALA A 184 9.29 1.97 9.22
CA ALA A 184 8.29 2.60 10.05
C ALA A 184 7.59 3.75 9.32
N GLN A 185 6.33 3.94 9.65
CA GLN A 185 5.59 5.14 9.28
C GLN A 185 4.79 5.70 10.44
N PHE A 186 4.59 7.01 10.40
CA PHE A 186 3.67 7.76 11.23
C PHE A 186 2.81 8.64 10.33
N TYR A 187 1.52 8.78 10.63
CA TYR A 187 0.62 9.62 9.85
C TYR A 187 -0.45 10.28 10.71
N ALA A 188 -0.90 11.45 10.28
CA ALA A 188 -1.90 12.24 10.97
C ALA A 188 -2.74 13.08 9.99
N GLY A 189 -4.05 13.16 10.25
CA GLY A 189 -4.98 14.02 9.50
C GLY A 189 -6.29 13.34 9.15
N TYR A 190 -6.87 13.70 8.02
CA TYR A 190 -8.00 13.00 7.42
C TYR A 190 -7.47 11.81 6.60
N LEU A 191 -7.44 10.64 7.21
CA LEU A 191 -6.77 9.45 6.68
C LEU A 191 -7.54 8.81 5.52
N GLU A 192 -8.88 8.83 5.62
CA GLU A 192 -9.76 8.32 4.58
C GLU A 192 -11.09 9.09 4.57
N SER A 193 -12.02 8.71 3.69
CA SER A 193 -13.29 9.42 3.51
C SER A 193 -14.16 9.44 4.77
N MET A 194 -14.06 8.42 5.62
CA MET A 194 -14.88 8.28 6.82
C MET A 194 -14.13 8.47 8.14
N PHE A 195 -12.80 8.49 8.14
CA PHE A 195 -12.02 8.58 9.37
C PHE A 195 -10.85 9.55 9.22
N GLY A 196 -10.63 10.33 10.26
CA GLY A 196 -9.39 11.04 10.51
C GLY A 196 -8.78 10.55 11.82
N GLY A 197 -7.51 10.84 12.05
CA GLY A 197 -6.82 10.34 13.23
C GLY A 197 -5.31 10.45 13.12
N VAL A 198 -4.66 9.71 14.00
CA VAL A 198 -3.21 9.53 14.03
C VAL A 198 -2.90 8.04 14.10
N GLY A 199 -1.79 7.64 13.50
CA GLY A 199 -1.41 6.24 13.46
C GLY A 199 0.06 6.02 13.19
N THR A 200 0.52 4.83 13.51
CA THR A 200 1.87 4.37 13.25
C THR A 200 1.85 2.91 12.81
N GLU A 201 2.79 2.56 11.93
CA GLU A 201 2.98 1.18 11.49
C GLU A 201 4.48 0.87 11.48
N VAL A 202 4.84 -0.35 11.86
CA VAL A 202 6.18 -0.90 11.78
C VAL A 202 6.13 -2.21 11.01
N LEU A 203 7.03 -2.38 10.05
CA LEU A 203 7.15 -3.58 9.23
C LEU A 203 8.60 -4.08 9.30
N TYR A 204 8.77 -5.32 9.75
CA TYR A 204 10.02 -6.06 9.63
C TYR A 204 9.93 -7.03 8.46
N ARG A 205 10.73 -6.81 7.42
CA ARG A 205 10.73 -7.59 6.18
C ARG A 205 12.18 -7.86 5.71
N PRO A 206 12.77 -9.00 6.12
CA PRO A 206 14.10 -9.36 5.68
C PRO A 206 14.21 -9.53 4.17
N VAL A 207 15.27 -9.01 3.58
CA VAL A 207 15.58 -9.25 2.16
C VAL A 207 15.76 -10.76 1.90
N GLY A 208 15.13 -11.26 0.84
CA GLY A 208 15.13 -12.68 0.50
C GLY A 208 14.17 -13.55 1.32
N SER A 209 13.56 -13.03 2.40
CA SER A 209 12.58 -13.77 3.20
C SER A 209 11.22 -13.86 2.50
N ASN A 210 10.60 -15.03 2.62
CA ASN A 210 9.21 -15.26 2.24
C ASN A 210 8.22 -14.87 3.36
N ILE A 211 8.71 -14.43 4.52
CA ILE A 211 7.90 -13.99 5.67
C ILE A 211 8.23 -12.53 6.02
N ALA A 212 7.20 -11.77 6.42
CA ALA A 212 7.33 -10.45 7.02
C ALA A 212 6.37 -10.29 8.22
N TYR A 213 6.69 -9.37 9.12
CA TYR A 213 5.93 -9.11 10.33
C TYR A 213 5.56 -7.63 10.42
N GLY A 214 4.30 -7.33 10.73
CA GLY A 214 3.78 -5.97 10.84
C GLY A 214 3.13 -5.71 12.19
N ILE A 215 3.22 -4.46 12.65
CA ILE A 215 2.44 -3.95 13.78
C ILE A 215 1.86 -2.60 13.38
N ASP A 216 0.56 -2.41 13.59
CA ASP A 216 -0.10 -1.11 13.43
C ASP A 216 -0.85 -0.69 14.70
N LEU A 217 -0.89 0.62 14.95
CA LEU A 217 -1.68 1.22 16.02
C LEU A 217 -2.20 2.58 15.58
N ASN A 218 -3.49 2.79 15.78
CA ASN A 218 -4.24 3.90 15.25
C ASN A 218 -5.26 4.42 16.28
N TYR A 219 -5.32 5.74 16.47
CA TYR A 219 -6.43 6.39 17.14
C TYR A 219 -7.20 7.22 16.12
N VAL A 220 -8.46 6.84 15.89
CA VAL A 220 -9.27 7.40 14.81
C VAL A 220 -10.60 7.92 15.32
N LYS A 221 -11.10 8.96 14.65
CA LYS A 221 -12.39 9.56 14.86
C LYS A 221 -13.16 9.59 13.54
N GLN A 222 -14.44 9.21 13.59
CA GLN A 222 -15.27 9.17 12.40
C GLN A 222 -15.56 10.58 11.92
N ARG A 223 -15.32 10.85 10.64
CA ARG A 223 -15.57 12.13 9.97
C ARG A 223 -17.08 12.37 9.89
N SER A 224 -17.47 13.64 9.83
CA SER A 224 -18.86 13.99 9.59
C SER A 224 -19.18 13.83 8.10
N TYR A 225 -20.32 13.23 7.80
CA TYR A 225 -20.91 13.31 6.46
C TYR A 225 -21.70 14.62 6.25
N LYS A 226 -21.83 15.49 7.26
CA LYS A 226 -22.56 16.77 7.18
C LYS A 226 -21.67 17.94 6.76
N ASN A 227 -20.37 17.88 7.02
CA ASN A 227 -19.39 18.89 6.63
C ASN A 227 -18.02 18.23 6.37
N ASP A 228 -17.08 18.92 5.71
CA ASP A 228 -15.81 18.30 5.30
C ASP A 228 -14.79 18.12 6.42
N PHE A 229 -14.85 18.97 7.44
CA PHE A 229 -13.82 19.08 8.47
C PHE A 229 -14.25 18.62 9.86
N GLY A 230 -15.54 18.36 10.06
CA GLY A 230 -16.08 17.93 11.35
C GLY A 230 -15.97 16.42 11.54
N PHE A 231 -16.30 16.02 12.77
CA PHE A 231 -16.30 14.63 13.20
C PHE A 231 -17.64 14.28 13.87
N LEU A 232 -18.03 13.02 13.76
CA LEU A 232 -19.11 12.44 14.56
C LEU A 232 -18.59 12.11 15.95
N ASP A 233 -19.51 11.83 16.87
CA ASP A 233 -19.18 11.38 18.22
C ASP A 233 -18.89 9.87 18.25
N TYR A 234 -17.88 9.47 17.48
CA TYR A 234 -17.34 8.13 17.49
C TYR A 234 -15.83 8.19 17.31
N ASN A 235 -15.11 7.66 18.28
CA ASN A 235 -13.66 7.50 18.25
C ASN A 235 -13.29 6.12 18.79
N THR A 236 -12.15 5.60 18.35
CA THR A 236 -11.70 4.27 18.74
C THR A 236 -10.21 4.10 18.50
N TRP A 237 -9.63 3.15 19.22
CA TRP A 237 -8.33 2.59 18.88
C TRP A 237 -8.52 1.42 17.90
N THR A 238 -7.63 1.28 16.94
CA THR A 238 -7.54 0.09 16.08
C THR A 238 -6.06 -0.25 15.91
N GLY A 239 -5.75 -1.53 15.80
CA GLY A 239 -4.37 -1.97 15.80
C GLY A 239 -4.26 -3.46 15.63
N HIS A 240 -3.27 -3.93 14.87
CA HIS A 240 -3.05 -5.35 14.61
C HIS A 240 -1.57 -5.71 14.68
N VAL A 241 -1.32 -6.97 15.03
CA VAL A 241 -0.05 -7.65 14.76
C VAL A 241 -0.29 -8.61 13.62
N SER A 242 0.56 -8.56 12.60
CA SER A 242 0.36 -9.25 11.33
C SER A 242 1.58 -10.07 10.93
N VAL A 243 1.31 -11.21 10.32
CA VAL A 243 2.31 -12.04 9.62
C VAL A 243 1.90 -12.11 8.16
N TYR A 244 2.86 -11.89 7.26
CA TYR A 244 2.71 -12.02 5.82
C TYR A 244 3.61 -13.17 5.36
N TRP A 245 3.08 -14.05 4.52
CA TRP A 245 3.80 -15.22 4.03
C TRP A 245 3.58 -15.42 2.53
N LYS A 246 4.67 -15.66 1.83
CA LYS A 246 4.73 -15.94 0.38
C LYS A 246 5.19 -17.38 0.15
N PRO A 247 4.27 -18.36 0.17
CA PRO A 247 4.64 -19.77 0.02
C PRO A 247 5.43 -20.03 -1.26
N GLU A 248 6.60 -20.67 -1.14
CA GLU A 248 7.46 -21.01 -2.30
C GLU A 248 6.77 -21.96 -3.28
N PHE A 249 5.92 -22.87 -2.76
CA PHE A 249 5.16 -23.82 -3.55
C PHE A 249 3.97 -23.20 -4.30
N LEU A 250 3.64 -21.92 -4.03
CA LEU A 250 2.57 -21.17 -4.70
C LEU A 250 3.08 -19.79 -5.11
N PRO A 251 3.73 -19.68 -6.29
CA PRO A 251 4.28 -18.42 -6.74
C PRO A 251 3.19 -17.37 -6.92
N ASN A 252 3.53 -16.12 -6.59
CA ASN A 252 2.65 -14.94 -6.65
C ASN A 252 1.45 -14.98 -5.71
N VAL A 253 1.49 -15.84 -4.69
CA VAL A 253 0.52 -15.86 -3.59
C VAL A 253 1.10 -15.15 -2.37
N GLU A 254 0.24 -14.40 -1.69
CA GLU A 254 0.48 -13.87 -0.36
C GLU A 254 -0.67 -14.30 0.56
N VAL A 255 -0.31 -14.86 1.70
CA VAL A 255 -1.21 -15.16 2.82
C VAL A 255 -0.86 -14.20 3.94
N SER A 256 -1.86 -13.58 4.54
CA SER A 256 -1.65 -12.72 5.71
C SER A 256 -2.62 -13.06 6.81
N VAL A 257 -2.11 -13.10 8.04
CA VAL A 257 -2.89 -13.28 9.26
C VAL A 257 -2.65 -12.06 10.13
N SER A 258 -3.72 -11.45 10.64
CA SER A 258 -3.66 -10.26 11.48
C SER A 258 -4.53 -10.46 12.71
N VAL A 259 -4.01 -10.15 13.89
CA VAL A 259 -4.73 -10.30 15.17
C VAL A 259 -4.75 -8.94 15.86
N GLY A 260 -5.93 -8.50 16.29
CA GLY A 260 -6.03 -7.17 16.87
C GLY A 260 -7.43 -6.65 17.10
N GLN A 261 -7.54 -5.32 17.21
CA GLN A 261 -8.79 -4.59 17.37
C GLN A 261 -9.17 -3.92 16.05
N PHE A 262 -10.35 -4.27 15.56
CA PHE A 262 -10.95 -3.72 14.35
C PHE A 262 -11.54 -2.33 14.60
N LEU A 263 -11.88 -1.68 13.49
CA LEU A 263 -12.40 -0.32 13.47
C LEU A 263 -13.71 -0.14 14.24
N ALA A 264 -14.54 -1.19 14.40
CA ALA A 264 -15.77 -1.11 15.18
C ALA A 264 -15.54 -1.35 16.69
N GLY A 265 -14.29 -1.57 17.12
CA GLY A 265 -13.89 -1.81 18.50
C GLY A 265 -13.88 -3.29 18.91
N ASP A 266 -14.36 -4.17 18.04
CA ASP A 266 -14.31 -5.61 18.22
C ASP A 266 -12.89 -6.16 18.02
N LYS A 267 -12.59 -7.28 18.70
CA LYS A 267 -11.26 -7.92 18.69
C LYS A 267 -11.35 -9.26 18.00
N GLY A 268 -10.34 -9.59 17.20
CA GLY A 268 -10.39 -10.82 16.43
C GLY A 268 -9.17 -11.08 15.57
N VAL A 269 -9.36 -12.02 14.65
CA VAL A 269 -8.36 -12.47 13.67
C VAL A 269 -8.91 -12.23 12.28
N ASN A 270 -8.11 -11.63 11.41
CA ASN A 270 -8.35 -11.56 9.98
C ASN A 270 -7.34 -12.44 9.24
N ILE A 271 -7.84 -13.30 8.37
CA ILE A 271 -7.03 -14.13 7.48
C ILE A 271 -7.37 -13.70 6.06
N SER A 272 -6.35 -13.37 5.27
CA SER A 272 -6.53 -13.07 3.85
C SER A 272 -5.53 -13.80 2.98
N PHE A 273 -5.99 -14.09 1.77
CA PHE A 273 -5.24 -14.73 0.71
C PHE A 273 -5.37 -13.87 -0.53
N ALA A 274 -4.27 -13.61 -1.23
CA ALA A 274 -4.28 -12.90 -2.50
C ALA A 274 -3.28 -13.53 -3.49
N ARG A 275 -3.71 -13.74 -4.72
CA ARG A 275 -2.88 -14.14 -5.85
C ARG A 275 -2.80 -13.01 -6.86
N ARG A 276 -1.58 -12.65 -7.27
CA ARG A 276 -1.33 -11.71 -8.36
C ARG A 276 -0.99 -12.46 -9.64
N PHE A 277 -1.65 -12.10 -10.72
CA PHE A 277 -1.36 -12.61 -12.06
C PHE A 277 -0.43 -11.66 -12.82
N GLU A 278 0.26 -12.17 -13.83
CA GLU A 278 1.14 -11.38 -14.69
C GLU A 278 0.40 -10.26 -15.43
N SER A 279 -0.90 -10.46 -15.70
CA SER A 279 -1.80 -9.43 -16.23
C SER A 279 -2.00 -8.22 -15.30
N GLY A 280 -1.51 -8.30 -14.06
CA GLY A 280 -1.72 -7.29 -13.02
C GLY A 280 -2.99 -7.50 -12.22
N ILE A 281 -3.88 -8.41 -12.64
CA ILE A 281 -5.09 -8.78 -11.90
C ILE A 281 -4.68 -9.39 -10.55
N VAL A 282 -5.40 -9.00 -9.49
CA VAL A 282 -5.26 -9.58 -8.16
C VAL A 282 -6.60 -10.18 -7.77
N VAL A 283 -6.59 -11.47 -7.42
CA VAL A 283 -7.77 -12.19 -6.90
C VAL A 283 -7.46 -12.62 -5.48
N GLY A 284 -8.39 -12.38 -4.57
CA GLY A 284 -8.20 -12.75 -3.17
C GLY A 284 -9.50 -13.01 -2.45
N ALA A 285 -9.37 -13.55 -1.25
CA ALA A 285 -10.45 -13.80 -0.31
C ALA A 285 -9.97 -13.47 1.10
N PHE A 286 -10.90 -13.12 1.98
CA PHE A 286 -10.60 -12.89 3.39
C PHE A 286 -11.72 -13.41 4.27
N ALA A 287 -11.37 -13.71 5.52
CA ALA A 287 -12.31 -14.07 6.58
C ALA A 287 -11.86 -13.40 7.89
N ALA A 288 -12.79 -12.71 8.54
CA ALA A 288 -12.58 -12.09 9.84
C ALA A 288 -13.45 -12.79 10.89
N PHE A 289 -12.81 -13.19 11.99
CA PHE A 289 -13.45 -13.84 13.13
C PHE A 289 -13.25 -12.96 14.35
N THR A 290 -14.34 -12.47 14.94
CA THR A 290 -14.26 -11.47 16.00
C THR A 290 -15.07 -11.93 17.22
N ASN A 291 -14.86 -11.25 18.35
CA ASN A 291 -15.54 -11.55 19.61
C ASN A 291 -17.03 -11.14 19.63
N VAL A 292 -17.56 -10.68 18.49
CA VAL A 292 -18.95 -10.26 18.36
C VAL A 292 -19.80 -11.46 17.97
N SER A 293 -20.87 -11.67 18.73
CA SER A 293 -21.86 -12.70 18.47
C SER A 293 -22.43 -12.57 17.06
N SER A 294 -22.58 -13.70 16.35
CA SER A 294 -23.30 -13.78 15.07
C SER A 294 -24.82 -13.68 15.23
N LYS A 295 -25.31 -13.60 16.47
CA LYS A 295 -26.71 -13.42 16.86
C LYS A 295 -26.96 -12.03 17.40
#